data_AF-A0A7L1VNP4-F1
#
_entry.id   AF-A0A7L1VNP4-F1
#
_cell.length_a   1.000
_cell.length_b   1.000
_cell.length_c   1.000
_cell.angle_alpha   90.00
_cell.angle_beta   90.00
_cell.angle_gamma   90.00
#
_symmetry.space_group_name_H-M   'P 1'
#
loop_
_entity.id
_entity.type
_entity.pdbx_description
1 polymer ?
#
loop_
_entity_poly.entity_id
_entity_poly.type
_entity_poly.pdbx_seq_one_letter_code
_entity_poly.pdbx_strand_id
1 'polypeptide(L)'
;MAERRLLVLFGSQTGTAQDTAERVGREAKRRHLRCRVEALDSCDVASLIHEPLVVFVCATTGQGDPPDNMKMFWRFLFRKNLPAGSLCQLDYAVLGLGDSSYPKFNFVAKKLHKRLLQLGGSPLLPVALGDDQHDLGPDAVVDPWLVALWDKILALYPLPPGLEIISPDVRLPPRYTLHYLPEDSPHPNHDLLQLAAPGAAPCQLQPFAARLLSNQRVTAQGHFQDVRLIEFDITGSGITFSAGDVVMIQPQNCPEDVQEFCQLLCLEPHRRFVLEPTEPGTSLPPLLPQPCTIQYLVTHYLDISCVPRRSFFELLAYFSTNELEREKLQEFSSAQGQEELYSYCNRPRRTTLEVMWDFPHTTSAIPADYLLDLIPRIRPRSFSIASSMLAHPERIQILVAVVRYKTRLSKPRRGLCSTWLASLNPEQGDVRVPLWVKKGGMKFPADPATPVIMIGPGTGVAPFRAAIQERVALGHRGNCLFFGCRHKSKDFYCQTEWEELVTKGLLTLFTAFSRDQEEKVYVQHRIRENGRLVWELLSSGNAHIYLAG
;
A
#
# COMPACT_ATOMS: atom_id res chain seq x y z
N MET A 1 25.85 -29.99 12.20
CA MET A 1 24.68 -29.37 12.86
C MET A 1 23.78 -28.81 11.77
N ALA A 2 22.45 -28.94 11.88
CA ALA A 2 21.55 -28.32 10.91
C ALA A 2 21.77 -26.80 10.88
N GLU A 3 21.77 -26.20 9.69
CA GLU A 3 21.96 -24.75 9.52
C GLU A 3 20.80 -24.02 10.24
N ARG A 4 21.11 -23.12 11.18
CA ARG A 4 20.11 -22.36 11.97
C ARG A 4 19.49 -21.27 11.09
N ARG A 5 18.58 -21.67 10.20
CA ARG A 5 17.89 -20.79 9.25
C ARG A 5 16.42 -20.66 9.61
N LEU A 6 15.91 -19.44 9.46
CA LEU A 6 14.50 -19.12 9.58
C LEU A 6 14.06 -18.28 8.38
N LEU A 7 12.97 -18.69 7.72
CA LEU A 7 12.28 -17.86 6.75
C LEU A 7 11.02 -17.28 7.39
N VAL A 8 10.86 -15.96 7.33
CA VAL A 8 9.63 -15.26 7.76
C VAL A 8 8.93 -14.72 6.54
N LEU A 9 7.71 -15.18 6.29
CA LEU A 9 6.90 -14.77 5.15
C LEU A 9 5.72 -13.93 5.60
N PHE A 10 5.46 -12.81 4.92
CA PHE A 10 4.35 -11.92 5.28
C PHE A 10 3.36 -11.62 4.16
N GLY A 11 2.08 -11.59 4.52
CA GLY A 11 0.97 -11.08 3.71
C GLY A 11 0.41 -9.81 4.36
N SER A 12 0.57 -8.66 3.71
CA SER A 12 0.30 -7.35 4.30
C SER A 12 -0.31 -6.38 3.28
N GLN A 13 -1.45 -5.77 3.63
CA GLN A 13 -2.08 -4.74 2.79
C GLN A 13 -1.54 -3.35 3.12
N THR A 14 -1.53 -3.01 4.40
CA THR A 14 -1.20 -1.66 4.88
C THR A 14 0.17 -1.58 5.55
N GLY A 15 0.82 -2.72 5.82
CA GLY A 15 2.17 -2.81 6.40
C GLY A 15 2.22 -3.47 7.80
N THR A 16 1.10 -3.72 8.47
CA THR A 16 1.13 -4.25 9.86
C THR A 16 1.74 -5.63 9.95
N ALA A 17 1.34 -6.55 9.07
CA ALA A 17 1.97 -7.88 9.04
C ALA A 17 3.44 -7.85 8.61
N GLN A 18 3.86 -6.83 7.83
CA GLN A 18 5.26 -6.66 7.46
C GLN A 18 6.07 -6.22 8.68
N ASP A 19 5.59 -5.22 9.41
CA ASP A 19 6.20 -4.69 10.62
C ASP A 19 6.41 -5.77 11.70
N THR A 20 5.37 -6.57 11.94
CA THR A 20 5.43 -7.71 12.86
C THR A 20 6.37 -8.81 12.36
N ALA A 21 6.42 -9.07 11.05
CA ALA A 21 7.38 -10.02 10.48
C ALA A 21 8.84 -9.55 10.61
N GLU A 22 9.09 -8.26 10.41
CA GLU A 22 10.41 -7.65 10.62
C GLU A 22 10.82 -7.70 12.10
N ARG A 23 9.86 -7.57 13.03
CA ARG A 23 10.10 -7.82 14.47
C ARG A 23 10.52 -9.26 14.73
N VAL A 24 9.83 -10.25 14.16
CA VAL A 24 10.26 -11.67 14.23
C VAL A 24 11.69 -11.83 13.68
N GLY A 25 12.00 -11.15 12.58
CA GLY A 25 13.35 -11.15 12.00
C GLY A 25 14.42 -10.59 12.93
N ARG A 26 14.15 -9.46 13.59
CA ARG A 26 15.07 -8.88 14.61
C ARG A 26 15.28 -9.84 15.79
N GLU A 27 14.20 -10.43 16.30
CA GLU A 27 14.27 -11.42 17.38
C GLU A 27 15.04 -12.69 16.98
N ALA A 28 14.97 -13.09 15.72
CA ALA A 28 15.76 -14.20 15.16
C ALA A 28 17.27 -13.87 15.17
N LYS A 29 17.63 -12.65 14.74
CA LYS A 29 19.02 -12.16 14.78
C LYS A 29 19.57 -12.13 16.21
N ARG A 30 18.76 -11.69 17.19
CA ARG A 30 19.13 -11.72 18.62
C ARG A 30 19.48 -13.14 19.12
N ARG A 31 18.90 -14.16 18.49
CA ARG A 31 19.10 -15.58 18.82
C ARG A 31 20.09 -16.28 17.88
N HIS A 32 20.84 -15.53 17.07
CA HIS A 32 21.86 -16.04 16.13
C HIS A 32 21.29 -17.02 15.10
N LEU A 33 20.06 -16.76 14.62
CA LEU A 33 19.48 -17.44 13.47
C LEU A 33 19.72 -16.59 12.21
N ARG A 34 20.12 -17.26 11.13
CA ARG A 34 20.15 -16.64 9.80
C ARG A 34 18.72 -16.48 9.30
N CYS A 35 18.22 -15.24 9.29
CA CYS A 35 16.81 -14.96 9.02
C CYS A 35 16.63 -14.23 7.69
N ARG A 36 15.68 -14.71 6.88
CA ARG A 36 15.14 -13.98 5.71
C ARG A 36 13.74 -13.53 6.02
N VAL A 37 13.40 -12.27 5.72
CA VAL A 37 12.04 -11.73 5.88
C VAL A 37 11.57 -11.26 4.50
N GLU A 38 10.54 -11.90 3.96
CA GLU A 38 10.11 -11.70 2.57
C GLU A 38 8.58 -11.61 2.46
N ALA A 39 8.12 -10.81 1.49
CA ALA A 39 6.71 -10.80 1.13
C ALA A 39 6.33 -12.13 0.45
N LEU A 40 5.11 -12.60 0.67
CA LEU A 40 4.64 -13.87 0.11
C LEU A 40 4.63 -13.91 -1.43
N ASP A 41 4.53 -12.77 -2.10
CA ASP A 41 4.62 -12.66 -3.56
C ASP A 41 6.06 -12.60 -4.10
N SER A 42 7.05 -12.47 -3.23
CA SER A 42 8.48 -12.55 -3.57
C SER A 42 9.04 -13.98 -3.38
N CYS A 43 8.31 -14.82 -2.65
CA CYS A 43 8.67 -16.21 -2.39
C CYS A 43 8.19 -17.11 -3.54
N ASP A 44 9.09 -17.90 -4.11
CA ASP A 44 8.71 -19.04 -4.95
C ASP A 44 8.10 -20.13 -4.07
N VAL A 45 6.78 -20.34 -4.18
CA VAL A 45 6.06 -21.32 -3.35
C VAL A 45 6.61 -22.74 -3.49
N ALA A 46 7.21 -23.08 -4.64
CA ALA A 46 7.81 -24.38 -4.85
C ALA A 46 9.07 -24.60 -3.99
N SER A 47 9.78 -23.54 -3.63
CA SER A 47 11.00 -23.64 -2.81
C SER A 47 10.72 -23.93 -1.34
N LEU A 48 9.47 -23.77 -0.87
CA LEU A 48 9.07 -24.10 0.51
C LEU A 48 9.38 -25.53 0.92
N ILE A 49 9.45 -26.46 -0.03
CA ILE A 49 9.82 -27.86 0.23
C ILE A 49 11.26 -28.01 0.76
N HIS A 50 12.10 -26.99 0.57
CA HIS A 50 13.49 -26.95 0.99
C HIS A 50 13.72 -26.10 2.25
N GLU A 51 12.68 -25.44 2.75
CA GLU A 51 12.76 -24.58 3.92
C GLU A 51 12.39 -25.38 5.18
N PRO A 52 13.32 -25.59 6.13
CA PRO A 52 13.06 -26.44 7.30
C PRO A 52 12.16 -25.75 8.33
N LEU A 53 12.20 -24.42 8.40
CA LEU A 53 11.50 -23.62 9.41
C LEU A 53 10.95 -22.33 8.80
N VAL A 54 9.63 -22.18 8.79
CA VAL A 54 8.95 -20.98 8.24
C VAL A 54 7.94 -20.39 9.22
N VAL A 55 8.02 -19.08 9.45
CA VAL A 55 7.01 -18.32 10.19
C VAL A 55 6.18 -17.50 9.21
N PHE A 56 4.86 -17.68 9.23
CA PHE A 56 3.92 -16.92 8.42
C PHE A 56 3.23 -15.84 9.24
N VAL A 57 3.30 -14.58 8.79
CA VAL A 57 2.60 -13.44 9.40
C VAL A 57 1.61 -12.86 8.39
N CYS A 58 0.31 -13.08 8.58
CA CYS A 58 -0.70 -12.78 7.56
C CYS A 58 -1.84 -11.91 8.09
N ALA A 59 -2.05 -10.76 7.45
CA ALA A 59 -3.25 -9.98 7.63
C ALA A 59 -4.45 -10.62 6.89
N THR A 60 -5.66 -10.32 7.35
CA THR A 60 -6.91 -10.57 6.60
C THR A 60 -7.47 -9.25 6.06
N THR A 61 -7.90 -9.20 4.80
CA THR A 61 -8.47 -8.00 4.17
C THR A 61 -9.92 -8.21 3.75
N GLY A 62 -10.62 -7.12 3.42
CA GLY A 62 -11.94 -7.16 2.78
C GLY A 62 -12.93 -8.05 3.51
N GLN A 63 -13.53 -8.99 2.79
CA GLN A 63 -14.48 -9.95 3.34
C GLN A 63 -13.80 -11.32 3.50
N GLY A 64 -12.68 -11.34 4.23
CA GLY A 64 -11.87 -12.54 4.46
C GLY A 64 -10.98 -12.90 3.28
N ASP A 65 -10.48 -11.91 2.57
CA ASP A 65 -9.61 -12.06 1.43
C ASP A 65 -8.12 -11.96 1.84
N PRO A 66 -7.22 -12.65 1.12
CA PRO A 66 -5.79 -12.45 1.30
C PRO A 66 -5.36 -11.04 0.85
N PRO A 67 -4.39 -10.41 1.53
CA PRO A 67 -3.65 -9.25 1.03
C PRO A 67 -3.17 -9.42 -0.41
N ASP A 68 -3.06 -8.30 -1.14
CA ASP A 68 -2.62 -8.32 -2.55
C ASP A 68 -1.26 -8.99 -2.73
N ASN A 69 -0.31 -8.71 -1.84
CA ASN A 69 1.05 -9.26 -1.84
C ASN A 69 1.13 -10.74 -1.42
N MET A 70 0.00 -11.46 -1.35
CA MET A 70 0.00 -12.91 -1.15
C MET A 70 -0.97 -13.65 -2.07
N LYS A 71 -1.70 -12.97 -2.97
CA LYS A 71 -2.72 -13.60 -3.83
C LYS A 71 -2.15 -14.71 -4.72
N MET A 72 -0.95 -14.52 -5.27
CA MET A 72 -0.27 -15.50 -6.13
C MET A 72 0.12 -16.75 -5.34
N PHE A 73 0.78 -16.53 -4.20
CA PHE A 73 1.12 -17.57 -3.24
C PHE A 73 -0.12 -18.38 -2.82
N TRP A 74 -1.17 -17.67 -2.42
CA TRP A 74 -2.44 -18.24 -2.00
C TRP A 74 -3.06 -19.13 -3.08
N ARG A 75 -3.16 -18.63 -4.32
CA ARG A 75 -3.72 -19.41 -5.43
C ARG A 75 -2.92 -20.67 -5.73
N PHE A 76 -1.59 -20.61 -5.64
CA PHE A 76 -0.74 -21.79 -5.85
C PHE A 76 -0.93 -22.82 -4.74
N LEU A 77 -0.80 -22.41 -3.47
CA LEU A 77 -0.84 -23.32 -2.32
C LEU A 77 -2.19 -24.04 -2.21
N PHE A 78 -3.29 -23.41 -2.63
CA PHE A 78 -4.64 -23.99 -2.60
C PHE A 78 -5.01 -24.82 -3.85
N ARG A 79 -4.07 -25.10 -4.76
CA ARG A 79 -4.30 -26.03 -5.88
C ARG A 79 -4.60 -27.44 -5.35
N LYS A 80 -5.70 -28.05 -5.83
CA LYS A 80 -6.17 -29.36 -5.36
C LYS A 80 -5.23 -30.52 -5.69
N ASN A 81 -4.36 -30.36 -6.69
CA ASN A 81 -3.45 -31.40 -7.18
C ASN A 81 -2.08 -31.42 -6.49
N LEU A 82 -1.86 -30.58 -5.46
CA LEU A 82 -0.62 -30.66 -4.69
C LEU A 82 -0.61 -31.93 -3.81
N PRO A 83 0.48 -32.73 -3.82
CA PRO A 83 0.61 -33.90 -2.96
C PRO A 83 0.48 -33.56 -1.47
N ALA A 84 -0.22 -34.40 -0.71
CA ALA A 84 -0.52 -34.18 0.71
C ALA A 84 0.70 -34.23 1.65
N GLY A 85 1.86 -34.68 1.17
CA GLY A 85 3.13 -34.69 1.91
C GLY A 85 4.17 -33.71 1.37
N SER A 86 3.78 -32.79 0.48
CA SER A 86 4.73 -31.86 -0.17
C SER A 86 5.55 -31.04 0.83
N LEU A 87 5.00 -30.77 2.01
CA LEU A 87 5.62 -29.96 3.07
C LEU A 87 5.96 -30.80 4.31
N CYS A 88 6.19 -32.10 4.18
CA CYS A 88 6.47 -32.99 5.33
C CYS A 88 7.76 -32.67 6.10
N GLN A 89 8.67 -31.89 5.50
CA GLN A 89 9.92 -31.43 6.12
C GLN A 89 9.81 -30.02 6.72
N LEU A 90 8.65 -29.37 6.60
CA LEU A 90 8.45 -27.99 7.01
C LEU A 90 7.90 -27.93 8.44
N ASP A 91 8.72 -27.45 9.37
CA ASP A 91 8.22 -26.91 10.64
C ASP A 91 7.72 -25.48 10.43
N TYR A 92 6.53 -25.16 10.95
CA TYR A 92 5.95 -23.84 10.73
C TYR A 92 5.18 -23.26 11.91
N ALA A 93 5.05 -21.94 11.91
CA ALA A 93 4.13 -21.23 12.79
C ALA A 93 3.33 -20.19 11.99
N VAL A 94 2.09 -19.90 12.41
CA VAL A 94 1.22 -18.93 11.73
C VAL A 94 0.69 -17.92 12.74
N LEU A 95 0.97 -16.65 12.48
CA LEU A 95 0.40 -15.50 13.16
C LEU A 95 -0.56 -14.77 12.22
N GLY A 96 -1.82 -14.70 12.60
CA GLY A 96 -2.84 -13.89 11.96
C GLY A 96 -2.96 -12.51 12.60
N LEU A 97 -3.13 -11.49 11.76
CA LEU A 97 -3.56 -10.16 12.17
C LEU A 97 -4.94 -9.88 11.57
N GLY A 98 -5.94 -9.67 12.42
CA GLY A 98 -7.32 -9.46 12.03
C GLY A 98 -8.04 -8.50 12.97
N ASP A 99 -9.32 -8.31 12.72
CA ASP A 99 -10.19 -7.41 13.46
C ASP A 99 -11.50 -8.18 13.74
N SER A 100 -11.83 -8.37 15.01
CA SER A 100 -12.99 -9.16 15.44
C SER A 100 -14.34 -8.49 15.17
N SER A 101 -14.35 -7.21 14.80
CA SER A 101 -15.56 -6.54 14.28
C SER A 101 -16.00 -7.08 12.91
N TYR A 102 -15.11 -7.76 12.19
CA TYR A 102 -15.43 -8.39 10.91
C TYR A 102 -15.88 -9.85 11.09
N PRO A 103 -16.95 -10.30 10.40
CA PRO A 103 -17.44 -11.68 10.50
C PRO A 103 -16.39 -12.76 10.18
N LYS A 104 -15.43 -12.45 9.30
CA LYS A 104 -14.34 -13.35 8.88
C LYS A 104 -13.03 -13.04 9.62
N PHE A 105 -13.10 -12.93 10.94
CA PHE A 105 -11.96 -12.70 11.82
C PHE A 105 -10.81 -13.69 11.60
N ASN A 106 -9.63 -13.16 11.25
CA ASN A 106 -8.39 -13.91 10.98
C ASN A 106 -8.53 -15.09 9.99
N PHE A 107 -9.46 -14.97 9.04
CA PHE A 107 -9.81 -16.06 8.13
C PHE A 107 -8.63 -16.55 7.29
N VAL A 108 -7.76 -15.65 6.84
CA VAL A 108 -6.59 -15.99 6.02
C VAL A 108 -5.62 -16.87 6.79
N ALA A 109 -5.25 -16.49 8.02
CA ALA A 109 -4.34 -17.25 8.86
C ALA A 109 -4.90 -18.63 9.23
N LYS A 110 -6.18 -18.71 9.61
CA LYS A 110 -6.87 -19.97 9.93
C LYS A 110 -6.85 -20.93 8.74
N LYS A 111 -7.17 -20.44 7.54
CA LYS A 111 -7.15 -21.24 6.31
C LYS A 111 -5.74 -21.65 5.89
N LEU A 112 -4.77 -20.74 5.98
CA LEU A 112 -3.37 -21.03 5.67
C LEU A 112 -2.83 -22.14 6.59
N HIS A 113 -3.02 -22.01 7.90
CA HIS A 113 -2.62 -23.03 8.87
C HIS A 113 -3.22 -24.40 8.54
N LYS A 114 -4.53 -24.47 8.28
CA LYS A 114 -5.20 -25.73 7.90
C LYS A 114 -4.61 -26.30 6.60
N ARG A 115 -4.28 -25.45 5.63
CA ARG A 115 -3.75 -25.90 4.34
C ARG A 115 -2.32 -26.41 4.45
N LEU A 116 -1.46 -25.76 5.25
CA LEU A 116 -0.10 -26.23 5.52
C LEU A 116 -0.12 -27.60 6.20
N LEU A 117 -1.00 -27.79 7.19
CA LEU A 117 -1.19 -29.08 7.85
C LEU A 117 -1.65 -30.17 6.86
N GLN A 118 -2.59 -29.85 5.96
CA GLN A 118 -3.05 -30.77 4.90
C GLN A 118 -1.96 -31.18 3.90
N LEU A 119 -0.90 -30.36 3.78
CA LEU A 119 0.24 -30.62 2.90
C LEU A 119 1.41 -31.29 3.64
N GLY A 120 1.21 -31.67 4.91
CA GLY A 120 2.16 -32.43 5.71
C GLY A 120 3.05 -31.58 6.61
N GLY A 121 2.89 -30.26 6.64
CA GLY A 121 3.67 -29.39 7.51
C GLY A 121 3.42 -29.68 9.00
N SER A 122 4.45 -29.46 9.82
CA SER A 122 4.45 -29.66 11.27
C SER A 122 4.29 -28.31 11.99
N PRO A 123 3.12 -28.02 12.61
CA PRO A 123 2.94 -26.77 13.32
C PRO A 123 3.69 -26.78 14.67
N LEU A 124 4.53 -25.78 14.91
CA LEU A 124 5.23 -25.58 16.18
C LEU A 124 4.29 -25.15 17.31
N LEU A 125 3.25 -24.40 16.95
CA LEU A 125 2.28 -23.79 17.85
C LEU A 125 0.89 -23.79 17.21
N PRO A 126 -0.19 -23.66 18.02
CA PRO A 126 -1.50 -23.27 17.51
C PRO A 126 -1.42 -21.94 16.74
N VAL A 127 -2.34 -21.74 15.80
CA VAL A 127 -2.45 -20.47 15.07
C VAL A 127 -2.73 -19.33 16.05
N ALA A 128 -1.90 -18.28 16.01
CA ALA A 128 -2.14 -17.06 16.77
C ALA A 128 -3.07 -16.13 16.00
N LEU A 129 -4.01 -15.50 16.71
CA LEU A 129 -5.08 -14.68 16.14
C LEU A 129 -5.07 -13.30 16.80
N GLY A 130 -4.16 -12.42 16.36
CA GLY A 130 -4.12 -11.04 16.83
C GLY A 130 -5.39 -10.28 16.44
N ASP A 131 -5.87 -9.42 17.33
CA ASP A 131 -7.11 -8.67 17.19
C ASP A 131 -6.88 -7.17 17.35
N ASP A 132 -7.18 -6.40 16.31
CA ASP A 132 -7.09 -4.93 16.31
C ASP A 132 -8.10 -4.28 17.28
N GLN A 133 -9.15 -5.00 17.69
CA GLN A 133 -10.18 -4.49 18.61
C GLN A 133 -9.85 -4.73 20.10
N HIS A 134 -8.78 -5.46 20.41
CA HIS A 134 -8.38 -5.68 21.80
C HIS A 134 -7.79 -4.38 22.40
N ASP A 135 -7.93 -4.15 23.71
CA ASP A 135 -7.44 -2.93 24.37
C ASP A 135 -5.92 -2.75 24.24
N LEU A 136 -5.18 -3.86 24.36
CA LEU A 136 -3.74 -3.97 24.06
C LEU A 136 -3.44 -4.34 22.59
N GLY A 137 -4.43 -4.15 21.71
CA GLY A 137 -4.35 -4.41 20.27
C GLY A 137 -3.92 -5.83 19.92
N PRO A 138 -3.35 -6.03 18.72
CA PRO A 138 -2.90 -7.36 18.31
C PRO A 138 -1.82 -7.92 19.23
N ASP A 139 -1.08 -7.06 19.92
CA ASP A 139 0.07 -7.43 20.75
C ASP A 139 -0.30 -8.17 22.03
N ALA A 140 -1.56 -8.07 22.46
CA ALA A 140 -2.14 -8.97 23.46
C ALA A 140 -1.93 -10.46 23.14
N VAL A 141 -1.87 -10.79 21.84
CA VAL A 141 -1.61 -12.14 21.33
C VAL A 141 -0.19 -12.27 20.81
N VAL A 142 0.34 -11.27 20.09
CA VAL A 142 1.68 -11.35 19.49
C VAL A 142 2.76 -11.52 20.55
N ASP A 143 2.75 -10.73 21.62
CA ASP A 143 3.82 -10.73 22.63
C ASP A 143 3.95 -12.10 23.34
N PRO A 144 2.89 -12.68 23.95
CA PRO A 144 3.00 -14.01 24.55
C PRO A 144 3.24 -15.12 23.53
N TRP A 145 2.75 -14.98 22.29
CA TRP A 145 3.01 -15.94 21.24
C TRP A 145 4.48 -15.95 20.80
N LEU A 146 5.14 -14.78 20.72
CA LEU A 146 6.56 -14.68 20.43
C LEU A 146 7.41 -15.39 21.49
N VAL A 147 7.07 -15.26 22.77
CA VAL A 147 7.74 -15.99 23.85
C VAL A 147 7.64 -17.49 23.62
N ALA A 148 6.43 -18.01 23.44
CA ALA A 148 6.21 -19.44 23.18
C ALA A 148 6.88 -19.93 21.89
N LEU A 149 6.93 -19.09 20.85
CA LEU A 149 7.58 -19.41 19.58
C LEU A 149 9.08 -19.61 19.77
N TRP A 150 9.73 -18.68 20.47
CA TRP A 150 11.16 -18.73 20.68
C TRP A 150 11.57 -19.88 21.61
N ASP A 151 10.76 -20.21 22.62
CA ASP A 151 10.99 -21.40 23.45
C ASP A 151 11.01 -22.68 22.59
N LYS A 152 10.06 -22.83 21.67
CA LYS A 152 10.01 -23.97 20.75
C LYS A 152 11.18 -23.97 19.75
N ILE A 153 11.50 -22.83 19.15
CA ILE A 153 12.59 -22.73 18.18
C ILE A 153 13.93 -23.01 18.86
N LEU A 154 14.19 -22.49 20.05
CA LEU A 154 15.44 -22.74 20.77
C LEU A 154 15.57 -24.18 21.26
N ALA A 155 14.46 -24.86 21.56
CA ALA A 155 14.47 -26.29 21.87
C ALA A 155 14.87 -27.16 20.67
N LEU A 156 14.44 -26.78 19.45
CA LEU A 156 14.76 -27.49 18.20
C LEU A 156 16.12 -27.08 17.63
N TYR A 157 16.49 -25.81 17.79
CA TYR A 157 17.68 -25.16 17.23
C TYR A 157 18.43 -24.41 18.35
N PRO A 158 19.11 -25.13 19.27
CA PRO A 158 19.81 -24.53 20.41
C PRO A 158 20.91 -23.57 19.96
N LEU A 159 21.30 -22.66 20.85
CA LEU A 159 22.37 -21.69 20.59
C LEU A 159 23.70 -22.41 20.31
N PRO A 160 24.55 -21.86 19.41
CA PRO A 160 25.90 -22.35 19.25
C PRO A 160 26.70 -22.23 20.56
N PRO A 161 27.64 -23.15 20.83
CA PRO A 161 28.46 -23.10 22.04
C PRO A 161 29.14 -21.74 22.21
N GLY A 162 29.03 -21.16 23.41
CA GLY A 162 29.65 -19.88 23.76
C GLY A 162 28.91 -18.62 23.30
N LEU A 163 27.74 -18.75 22.67
CA LEU A 163 26.88 -17.61 22.33
C LEU A 163 25.69 -17.51 23.28
N GLU A 164 25.40 -16.29 23.71
CA GLU A 164 24.21 -15.93 24.48
C GLU A 164 23.20 -15.18 23.59
N ILE A 165 21.94 -15.11 24.02
CA ILE A 165 20.94 -14.29 23.35
C ILE A 165 21.34 -12.82 23.50
N ILE A 166 21.36 -12.09 22.40
CA ILE A 166 21.66 -10.65 22.40
C ILE A 166 20.52 -9.93 23.15
N SER A 167 20.88 -9.24 24.25
CA SER A 167 19.91 -8.51 25.10
C SER A 167 19.02 -7.58 24.26
N PRO A 168 17.71 -7.47 24.57
CA PRO A 168 16.82 -6.49 23.94
C PRO A 168 17.40 -5.07 23.94
N ASP A 169 18.15 -4.66 24.97
CA ASP A 169 18.70 -3.30 25.09
C ASP A 169 19.86 -3.01 24.12
N VAL A 170 20.41 -4.05 23.48
CA VAL A 170 21.50 -3.90 22.51
C VAL A 170 20.92 -3.57 21.14
N ARG A 171 21.44 -2.49 20.55
CA ARG A 171 21.15 -2.11 19.15
C ARG A 171 21.75 -3.12 18.19
N LEU A 172 20.91 -3.74 17.37
CA LEU A 172 21.34 -4.62 16.27
C LEU A 172 22.01 -3.80 15.16
N PRO A 173 22.96 -4.37 14.40
CA PRO A 173 23.56 -3.69 13.25
C PRO A 173 22.51 -3.34 12.18
N PRO A 174 22.75 -2.29 11.38
CA PRO A 174 21.83 -1.89 10.31
C PRO A 174 21.81 -2.95 9.20
N ARG A 175 20.77 -2.97 8.38
CA ARG A 175 20.68 -3.89 7.24
C ARG A 175 21.60 -3.51 6.09
N TYR A 176 21.88 -2.21 5.96
CA TYR A 176 22.78 -1.66 4.94
C TYR A 176 23.70 -0.64 5.56
N THR A 177 24.90 -0.50 5.01
CA THR A 177 25.82 0.61 5.26
C THR A 177 25.82 1.56 4.08
N LEU A 178 25.80 2.86 4.38
CA LEU A 178 25.90 3.94 3.39
C LEU A 178 27.36 4.34 3.24
N HIS A 179 27.95 3.98 2.10
CA HIS A 179 29.31 4.39 1.76
C HIS A 179 29.28 5.66 0.94
N TYR A 180 29.63 6.79 1.57
CA TYR A 180 29.69 8.07 0.88
C TYR A 180 30.82 8.11 -0.14
N LEU A 181 30.49 8.59 -1.34
CA LEU A 181 31.46 8.79 -2.41
C LEU A 181 32.18 10.13 -2.26
N PRO A 182 33.46 10.23 -2.68
CA PRO A 182 34.15 11.51 -2.80
C PRO A 182 33.41 12.49 -3.74
N GLU A 183 33.49 13.78 -3.45
CA GLU A 183 32.81 14.84 -4.23
C GLU A 183 33.20 14.83 -5.72
N ASP A 184 34.45 14.50 -6.03
CA ASP A 184 35.00 14.47 -7.40
C ASP A 184 34.62 13.20 -8.20
N SER A 185 33.82 12.30 -7.64
CA SER A 185 33.42 11.07 -8.34
C SER A 185 32.55 11.38 -9.55
N PRO A 186 32.79 10.78 -10.73
CA PRO A 186 32.05 11.10 -11.95
C PRO A 186 30.53 11.01 -11.74
N HIS A 187 29.81 12.01 -12.24
CA HIS A 187 28.35 12.07 -12.20
C HIS A 187 27.78 11.11 -13.24
N PRO A 188 27.09 10.01 -12.86
CA PRO A 188 26.22 9.34 -13.81
C PRO A 188 25.10 10.32 -14.18
N ASN A 189 24.75 10.37 -15.47
CA ASN A 189 23.69 11.24 -15.97
C ASN A 189 22.41 11.05 -15.16
N HIS A 190 21.82 12.17 -14.74
CA HIS A 190 20.67 12.28 -13.84
C HIS A 190 19.32 11.80 -14.44
N ASP A 191 19.33 11.16 -15.61
CA ASP A 191 18.13 10.58 -16.23
C ASP A 191 17.77 9.24 -15.56
N LEU A 192 17.49 9.29 -14.26
CA LEU A 192 17.16 8.14 -13.41
C LEU A 192 15.69 7.71 -13.50
N LEU A 193 15.11 7.85 -14.68
CA LEU A 193 14.01 7.04 -15.14
C LEU A 193 14.57 6.28 -16.33
N GLN A 194 15.21 5.12 -16.07
CA GLN A 194 15.61 4.22 -17.15
C GLN A 194 14.40 4.01 -18.06
N LEU A 195 14.49 4.54 -19.28
CA LEU A 195 13.55 4.27 -20.36
C LEU A 195 13.32 2.75 -20.36
N ALA A 196 12.05 2.35 -20.38
CA ALA A 196 11.67 0.95 -20.42
C ALA A 196 12.53 0.21 -21.46
N ALA A 197 13.05 -0.98 -21.12
CA ALA A 197 13.70 -1.79 -22.14
C ALA A 197 12.71 -1.95 -23.31
N PRO A 198 13.11 -1.67 -24.56
CA PRO A 198 12.17 -1.58 -25.68
C PRO A 198 11.37 -2.89 -25.80
N GLY A 199 10.06 -2.80 -25.58
CA GLY A 199 9.09 -3.89 -25.77
C GLY A 199 8.44 -4.49 -24.51
N ALA A 200 8.92 -4.18 -23.29
CA ALA A 200 8.27 -4.67 -22.06
C ALA A 200 7.21 -3.68 -21.54
N ALA A 201 6.02 -4.18 -21.22
CA ALA A 201 4.97 -3.36 -20.61
C ALA A 201 5.44 -2.84 -19.23
N PRO A 202 5.22 -1.54 -18.92
CA PRO A 202 5.60 -0.94 -17.65
C PRO A 202 5.06 -1.69 -16.45
N CYS A 203 5.87 -1.79 -15.40
CA CYS A 203 5.52 -2.52 -14.18
C CYS A 203 6.02 -1.79 -12.93
N GLN A 204 5.79 -2.37 -11.76
CA GLN A 204 6.22 -1.78 -10.50
C GLN A 204 7.74 -1.58 -10.42
N LEU A 205 8.53 -2.46 -11.03
CA LEU A 205 10.00 -2.37 -11.06
C LEU A 205 10.53 -1.49 -12.21
N GLN A 206 9.68 -1.09 -13.15
CA GLN A 206 10.05 -0.22 -14.25
C GLN A 206 8.82 0.62 -14.64
N PRO A 207 8.48 1.63 -13.82
CA PRO A 207 7.35 2.50 -14.10
C PRO A 207 7.61 3.36 -15.33
N PHE A 208 6.56 3.69 -16.07
CA PHE A 208 6.64 4.59 -17.22
C PHE A 208 6.54 6.04 -16.77
N ALA A 209 7.48 6.86 -17.23
CA ALA A 209 7.54 8.30 -16.96
C ALA A 209 6.54 9.08 -17.84
N ALA A 210 5.24 8.97 -17.53
CA ALA A 210 4.17 9.55 -18.32
C ALA A 210 4.16 11.08 -18.24
N ARG A 211 4.08 11.75 -19.38
CA ARG A 211 4.01 13.21 -19.42
C ARG A 211 2.62 13.68 -18.97
N LEU A 212 2.58 14.64 -18.05
CA LEU A 212 1.34 15.26 -17.60
C LEU A 212 0.78 16.16 -18.71
N LEU A 213 -0.42 15.85 -19.20
CA LEU A 213 -1.09 16.61 -20.26
C LEU A 213 -1.99 17.71 -19.68
N SER A 214 -2.80 17.35 -18.68
CA SER A 214 -3.71 18.29 -18.03
C SER A 214 -3.91 17.95 -16.56
N ASN A 215 -4.17 18.97 -15.75
CA ASN A 215 -4.48 18.84 -14.33
C ASN A 215 -5.56 19.87 -13.96
N GLN A 216 -6.81 19.51 -14.19
CA GLN A 216 -7.94 20.44 -14.05
C GLN A 216 -8.76 20.14 -12.80
N ARG A 217 -9.04 21.16 -12.01
CA ARG A 217 -10.04 21.08 -10.95
C ARG A 217 -11.45 21.00 -11.56
N VAL A 218 -12.20 19.96 -11.22
CA VAL A 218 -13.57 19.69 -11.70
C VAL A 218 -14.65 20.03 -10.67
N THR A 219 -14.27 20.52 -9.48
CA THR A 219 -15.19 21.15 -8.53
C THR A 219 -15.14 22.67 -8.64
N ALA A 220 -16.24 23.33 -8.28
CA ALA A 220 -16.25 24.78 -8.16
C ALA A 220 -15.18 25.27 -7.15
N GLN A 221 -14.57 26.43 -7.39
CA GLN A 221 -13.46 26.92 -6.57
C GLN A 221 -13.81 27.05 -5.07
N GLY A 222 -15.04 27.48 -4.77
CA GLY A 222 -15.56 27.59 -3.40
C GLY A 222 -16.08 26.27 -2.79
N HIS A 223 -16.00 25.14 -3.51
CA HIS A 223 -16.36 23.84 -2.95
C HIS A 223 -15.26 23.35 -1.99
N PHE A 224 -15.65 22.74 -0.86
CA PHE A 224 -14.72 22.35 0.20
C PHE A 224 -13.69 21.29 -0.25
N GLN A 225 -14.07 20.40 -1.18
CA GLN A 225 -13.22 19.36 -1.72
C GLN A 225 -12.66 19.78 -3.09
N ASP A 226 -11.35 19.81 -3.22
CA ASP A 226 -10.67 19.91 -4.52
C ASP A 226 -10.68 18.51 -5.15
N VAL A 227 -11.35 18.37 -6.30
CA VAL A 227 -11.33 17.14 -7.10
C VAL A 227 -10.79 17.50 -8.47
N ARG A 228 -9.86 16.70 -8.97
CA ARG A 228 -9.16 16.96 -10.23
C ARG A 228 -9.35 15.84 -11.24
N LEU A 229 -9.55 16.21 -12.49
CA LEU A 229 -9.37 15.33 -13.64
C LEU A 229 -7.96 15.55 -14.16
N ILE A 230 -7.15 14.49 -14.13
CA ILE A 230 -5.74 14.54 -14.52
C ILE A 230 -5.53 13.61 -15.70
N GLU A 231 -4.85 14.09 -16.74
CA GLU A 231 -4.58 13.34 -17.97
C GLU A 231 -3.07 13.15 -18.17
N PHE A 232 -2.69 11.93 -18.55
CA PHE A 232 -1.32 11.53 -18.82
C PHE A 232 -1.16 10.99 -20.24
N ASP A 233 -0.05 11.34 -20.88
CA ASP A 233 0.40 10.81 -22.16
C ASP A 233 1.14 9.50 -21.93
N ILE A 234 0.67 8.43 -22.58
CA ILE A 234 1.28 7.09 -22.53
C ILE A 234 1.77 6.62 -23.91
N THR A 235 1.94 7.53 -24.86
CA THR A 235 2.47 7.24 -26.20
C THR A 235 3.79 6.49 -26.13
N GLY A 236 3.94 5.42 -26.91
CA GLY A 236 5.16 4.61 -26.98
C GLY A 236 5.45 3.76 -25.72
N SER A 237 4.57 3.75 -24.72
CA SER A 237 4.77 2.98 -23.49
C SER A 237 4.45 1.49 -23.62
N GLY A 238 3.67 1.09 -24.62
CA GLY A 238 3.09 -0.26 -24.72
C GLY A 238 2.03 -0.58 -23.65
N ILE A 239 1.60 0.40 -22.85
CA ILE A 239 0.54 0.22 -21.85
C ILE A 239 -0.79 -0.05 -22.55
N THR A 240 -1.49 -1.08 -22.09
CA THR A 240 -2.86 -1.39 -22.50
C THR A 240 -3.76 -1.55 -21.28
N PHE A 241 -4.98 -1.03 -21.35
CA PHE A 241 -5.95 -1.10 -20.26
C PHE A 241 -7.38 -1.17 -20.79
N SER A 242 -8.29 -1.67 -19.96
CA SER A 242 -9.72 -1.73 -20.23
C SER A 242 -10.52 -1.08 -19.11
N ALA A 243 -11.79 -0.81 -19.34
CA ALA A 243 -12.66 -0.30 -18.29
C ALA A 243 -12.64 -1.20 -17.04
N GLY A 244 -12.42 -0.59 -15.87
CA GLY A 244 -12.28 -1.28 -14.59
C GLY A 244 -10.83 -1.52 -14.16
N ASP A 245 -9.85 -1.38 -15.05
CA ASP A 245 -8.42 -1.41 -14.72
C ASP A 245 -7.99 -0.20 -13.87
N VAL A 246 -6.83 -0.33 -13.23
CA VAL A 246 -6.34 0.61 -12.21
C VAL A 246 -4.95 1.08 -12.62
N VAL A 247 -4.71 2.38 -12.55
CA VAL A 247 -3.37 2.94 -12.72
C VAL A 247 -2.70 3.08 -11.34
N MET A 248 -1.46 2.63 -11.25
CA MET A 248 -0.59 2.80 -10.10
C MET A 248 0.33 3.99 -10.36
N ILE A 249 0.38 4.92 -9.43
CA ILE A 249 1.21 6.13 -9.51
C ILE A 249 2.21 6.10 -8.36
N GLN A 250 3.49 6.31 -8.65
CA GLN A 250 4.52 6.46 -7.62
C GLN A 250 4.69 7.95 -7.26
N PRO A 251 4.29 8.36 -6.05
CA PRO A 251 4.44 9.75 -5.62
C PRO A 251 5.84 10.02 -5.07
N GLN A 252 6.10 11.29 -4.76
CA GLN A 252 7.31 11.76 -4.10
C GLN A 252 6.97 12.75 -2.98
N ASN A 253 7.87 12.90 -2.01
CA ASN A 253 7.75 13.91 -0.96
C ASN A 253 7.92 15.32 -1.52
N CYS A 254 7.35 16.33 -0.86
CA CYS A 254 7.52 17.71 -1.28
C CYS A 254 8.90 18.24 -0.87
N PRO A 255 9.49 19.19 -1.63
CA PRO A 255 10.84 19.69 -1.36
C PRO A 255 11.03 20.24 0.05
N GLU A 256 10.00 20.88 0.63
CA GLU A 256 10.05 21.47 1.96
C GLU A 256 10.20 20.39 3.05
N ASP A 257 9.39 19.32 2.98
CA ASP A 257 9.45 18.21 3.94
C ASP A 257 10.79 17.44 3.78
N VAL A 258 11.34 17.34 2.56
CA VAL A 258 12.68 16.74 2.30
C VAL A 258 13.80 17.58 2.93
N GLN A 259 13.72 18.90 2.82
CA GLN A 259 14.69 19.81 3.42
C GLN A 259 14.64 19.75 4.95
N GLU A 260 13.44 19.80 5.53
CA GLU A 260 13.22 19.67 6.97
C GLU A 260 13.78 18.35 7.50
N PHE A 261 13.52 17.25 6.80
CA PHE A 261 14.09 15.94 7.12
C PHE A 261 15.63 15.97 7.16
N CYS A 262 16.28 16.48 6.11
CA CYS A 262 17.74 16.55 6.06
C CYS A 262 18.31 17.41 7.20
N GLN A 263 17.63 18.52 7.55
CA GLN A 263 18.05 19.40 8.64
C GLN A 263 17.98 18.70 10.01
N LEU A 264 16.88 17.99 10.30
CA LEU A 264 16.68 17.30 11.57
C LEU A 264 17.74 16.22 11.85
N LEU A 265 18.17 15.50 10.81
CA LEU A 265 19.21 14.47 10.93
C LEU A 265 20.63 14.97 10.62
N CYS A 266 20.80 16.27 10.39
CA CYS A 266 22.07 16.87 9.98
C CYS A 266 22.71 16.19 8.74
N LEU A 267 21.88 15.82 7.77
CA LEU A 267 22.31 15.18 6.53
C LEU A 267 22.54 16.21 5.42
N GLU A 268 23.56 15.96 4.60
CA GLU A 268 23.84 16.75 3.40
C GLU A 268 23.03 16.22 2.20
N PRO A 269 22.06 16.99 1.65
CA PRO A 269 21.15 16.48 0.62
C PRO A 269 21.84 16.00 -0.65
N HIS A 270 22.90 16.68 -1.07
CA HIS A 270 23.61 16.39 -2.33
C HIS A 270 24.68 15.29 -2.18
N ARG A 271 24.95 14.85 -0.96
CA ARG A 271 25.98 13.83 -0.71
C ARG A 271 25.57 12.51 -1.34
N ARG A 272 26.49 11.94 -2.12
CA ARG A 272 26.29 10.69 -2.86
C ARG A 272 26.75 9.51 -2.05
N PHE A 273 26.03 8.40 -2.16
CA PHE A 273 26.40 7.16 -1.51
C PHE A 273 26.11 5.94 -2.39
N VAL A 274 26.76 4.83 -2.04
CA VAL A 274 26.37 3.47 -2.45
C VAL A 274 25.96 2.67 -1.22
N LEU A 275 25.00 1.77 -1.40
CA LEU A 275 24.58 0.84 -0.35
C LEU A 275 25.37 -0.45 -0.42
N GLU A 276 25.82 -0.93 0.73
CA GLU A 276 26.37 -2.26 0.90
C GLU A 276 25.52 -3.03 1.92
N PRO A 277 25.01 -4.24 1.60
CA PRO A 277 24.31 -5.06 2.58
C PRO A 277 25.28 -5.58 3.66
N THR A 278 24.87 -5.52 4.93
CA THR A 278 25.71 -5.98 6.05
C THR A 278 25.75 -7.49 6.21
N GLU A 279 24.77 -8.21 5.66
CA GLU A 279 24.65 -9.66 5.74
C GLU A 279 24.70 -10.33 4.35
N PRO A 280 25.51 -11.39 4.16
CA PRO A 280 25.59 -12.11 2.90
C PRO A 280 24.25 -12.69 2.43
N GLY A 281 23.91 -12.40 1.18
CA GLY A 281 22.65 -12.84 0.55
C GLY A 281 21.49 -11.86 0.71
N THR A 282 21.69 -10.72 1.38
CA THR A 282 20.72 -9.62 1.42
C THR A 282 20.75 -8.88 0.08
N SER A 283 19.60 -8.82 -0.60
CA SER A 283 19.47 -8.04 -1.84
C SER A 283 19.36 -6.55 -1.55
N LEU A 284 19.86 -5.71 -2.46
CA LEU A 284 19.68 -4.27 -2.36
C LEU A 284 18.19 -3.89 -2.46
N PRO A 285 17.78 -2.75 -1.85
CA PRO A 285 16.41 -2.27 -1.96
C PRO A 285 16.03 -2.04 -3.43
N PRO A 286 14.92 -2.62 -3.92
CA PRO A 286 14.54 -2.50 -5.32
C PRO A 286 14.19 -1.04 -5.65
N LEU A 287 14.52 -0.58 -6.86
CA LEU A 287 14.20 0.77 -7.37
C LEU A 287 14.96 1.92 -6.71
N LEU A 288 15.95 1.63 -5.88
CA LEU A 288 16.87 2.65 -5.40
C LEU A 288 18.15 2.62 -6.25
N PRO A 289 18.39 3.63 -7.11
CA PRO A 289 19.56 3.66 -7.97
C PRO A 289 20.86 3.70 -7.17
N GLN A 290 21.92 3.14 -7.74
CA GLN A 290 23.25 3.11 -7.15
C GLN A 290 24.26 3.68 -8.17
N PRO A 291 25.00 4.74 -7.85
CA PRO A 291 24.89 5.56 -6.63
C PRO A 291 23.63 6.44 -6.63
N CYS A 292 23.23 6.93 -5.46
CA CYS A 292 22.18 7.96 -5.32
C CYS A 292 22.56 9.03 -4.29
N THR A 293 21.79 10.13 -4.25
CA THR A 293 21.95 11.19 -3.25
C THR A 293 21.00 11.00 -2.07
N ILE A 294 21.33 11.59 -0.91
CA ILE A 294 20.40 11.66 0.24
C ILE A 294 19.07 12.30 -0.19
N GLN A 295 19.13 13.38 -0.97
CA GLN A 295 17.93 14.03 -1.50
C GLN A 295 17.07 13.07 -2.32
N TYR A 296 17.66 12.25 -3.20
CA TYR A 296 16.91 11.29 -4.00
C TYR A 296 16.26 10.22 -3.12
N LEU A 297 17.01 9.67 -2.17
CA LEU A 297 16.53 8.69 -1.19
C LEU A 297 15.28 9.21 -0.46
N VAL A 298 15.36 10.43 0.09
CA VAL A 298 14.25 11.02 0.86
C VAL A 298 13.10 11.43 -0.06
N THR A 299 13.38 11.98 -1.25
CA THR A 299 12.33 12.47 -2.17
C THR A 299 11.50 11.31 -2.73
N HIS A 300 12.15 10.25 -3.21
CA HIS A 300 11.48 9.22 -4.02
C HIS A 300 11.31 7.87 -3.32
N TYR A 301 12.03 7.63 -2.22
CA TYR A 301 12.09 6.31 -1.60
C TYR A 301 11.49 6.25 -0.20
N LEU A 302 11.83 7.17 0.71
CA LEU A 302 11.40 7.10 2.12
C LEU A 302 10.03 7.75 2.36
N ASP A 303 9.09 7.04 2.98
CA ASP A 303 7.76 7.58 3.31
C ASP A 303 7.79 8.36 4.64
N ILE A 304 8.34 9.57 4.60
CA ILE A 304 8.41 10.47 5.77
C ILE A 304 7.03 11.06 6.14
N SER A 305 6.01 10.81 5.30
CA SER A 305 4.63 11.27 5.49
C SER A 305 3.71 10.21 6.11
N CYS A 306 4.17 8.96 6.25
CA CYS A 306 3.35 7.91 6.84
C CYS A 306 3.15 8.12 8.34
N VAL A 307 2.11 7.50 8.91
CA VAL A 307 2.00 7.36 10.36
C VAL A 307 2.96 6.25 10.79
N PRO A 308 3.99 6.54 11.62
CA PRO A 308 4.97 5.54 12.02
C PRO A 308 4.33 4.43 12.83
N ARG A 309 4.93 3.24 12.74
CA ARG A 309 4.45 2.02 13.39
C ARG A 309 5.14 1.83 14.74
N ARG A 310 4.65 0.90 15.56
CA ARG A 310 5.25 0.55 16.85
C ARG A 310 6.77 0.32 16.75
N SER A 311 7.22 -0.43 15.73
CA SER A 311 8.64 -0.71 15.51
C SER A 311 9.51 0.54 15.31
N PHE A 312 8.95 1.62 14.76
CA PHE A 312 9.68 2.87 14.58
C PHE A 312 10.08 3.45 15.94
N PHE A 313 9.14 3.48 16.89
CA PHE A 313 9.39 3.96 18.25
C PHE A 313 10.34 3.03 19.01
N GLU A 314 10.18 1.71 18.84
CA GLU A 314 11.10 0.70 19.39
C GLU A 314 12.54 0.95 18.91
N LEU A 315 12.72 1.18 17.60
CA LEU A 315 14.02 1.40 17.01
C LEU A 315 14.61 2.76 17.40
N LEU A 316 13.79 3.81 17.47
CA LEU A 316 14.22 5.14 17.93
C LEU A 316 14.77 5.11 19.36
N ALA A 317 14.20 4.31 20.25
CA ALA A 317 14.67 4.22 21.63
C ALA A 317 16.15 3.83 21.75
N TYR A 318 16.70 3.05 20.80
CA TYR A 318 18.13 2.69 20.80
C TYR A 318 19.07 3.84 20.41
N PHE A 319 18.57 4.88 19.74
CA PHE A 319 19.35 6.04 19.35
C PHE A 319 19.22 7.18 20.38
N SER A 320 18.33 7.03 21.35
CA SER A 320 18.00 8.11 22.26
C SER A 320 19.14 8.39 23.22
N THR A 321 19.63 9.63 23.16
CA THR A 321 20.65 10.18 24.07
C THR A 321 20.04 10.90 25.27
N ASN A 322 18.73 11.13 25.25
CA ASN A 322 17.97 11.80 26.30
C ASN A 322 17.07 10.79 27.04
N GLU A 323 17.12 10.78 28.36
CA GLU A 323 16.39 9.80 29.17
C GLU A 323 14.87 9.89 29.03
N LEU A 324 14.31 11.11 29.03
CA LEU A 324 12.86 11.32 28.91
C LEU A 324 12.33 10.91 27.53
N GLU A 325 13.08 11.24 26.46
CA GLU A 325 12.74 10.78 25.12
C GLU A 325 12.78 9.25 25.03
N ARG A 326 13.82 8.62 25.58
CA ARG A 326 13.96 7.16 25.62
C ARG A 326 12.80 6.48 26.33
N GLU A 327 12.45 6.93 27.53
CA GLU A 327 11.32 6.39 28.30
C GLU A 327 10.00 6.49 27.52
N LYS A 328 9.74 7.64 26.88
CA LYS A 328 8.50 7.82 26.12
C LYS A 328 8.46 6.95 24.85
N LEU A 329 9.60 6.78 24.17
CA LEU A 329 9.72 5.88 23.02
C LEU A 329 9.55 4.41 23.42
N GLN A 330 10.06 4.01 24.59
CA GLN A 330 9.85 2.68 25.17
C GLN A 330 8.39 2.45 25.56
N GLU A 331 7.73 3.46 26.14
CA GLU A 331 6.29 3.39 26.43
C GLU A 331 5.49 3.19 25.13
N PHE A 332 5.70 4.01 24.11
CA PHE A 332 5.03 3.90 22.81
C PHE A 332 5.30 2.58 22.09
N SER A 333 6.40 1.90 22.40
CA SER A 333 6.74 0.61 21.83
C SER A 333 6.33 -0.58 22.70
N SER A 334 5.58 -0.38 23.78
CA SER A 334 5.02 -1.43 24.63
C SER A 334 3.55 -1.70 24.30
N ALA A 335 3.04 -2.89 24.66
CA ALA A 335 1.61 -3.18 24.54
C ALA A 335 0.77 -2.30 25.49
N GLN A 336 1.29 -2.00 26.68
CA GLN A 336 0.64 -1.16 27.69
C GLN A 336 0.52 0.30 27.25
N GLY A 337 1.54 0.82 26.54
CA GLY A 337 1.54 2.18 26.00
C GLY A 337 0.77 2.35 24.69
N GLN A 338 -0.02 1.36 24.26
CA GLN A 338 -0.76 1.43 23.00
C GLN A 338 -1.75 2.59 22.95
N GLU A 339 -2.53 2.86 24.00
CA GLU A 339 -3.48 3.99 23.99
C GLU A 339 -2.73 5.33 23.96
N GLU A 340 -1.59 5.42 24.65
CA GLU A 340 -0.71 6.59 24.59
C GLU A 340 -0.17 6.81 23.17
N LEU A 341 0.35 5.75 22.53
CA LEU A 341 0.77 5.79 21.13
C LEU A 341 -0.41 6.17 20.21
N TYR A 342 -1.60 5.61 20.44
CA TYR A 342 -2.78 5.87 19.62
C TYR A 342 -3.22 7.33 19.74
N SER A 343 -3.28 7.85 20.97
CA SER A 343 -3.65 9.23 21.27
C SER A 343 -2.63 10.22 20.73
N TYR A 344 -1.34 9.93 20.93
CA TYR A 344 -0.24 10.70 20.38
C TYR A 344 -0.25 10.60 18.85
N CYS A 345 0.05 9.45 18.26
CA CYS A 345 0.38 9.33 16.83
C CYS A 345 -0.84 9.04 15.94
N ASN A 346 -1.56 7.94 16.20
CA ASN A 346 -2.51 7.36 15.24
C ASN A 346 -3.78 8.22 15.08
N ARG A 347 -4.37 8.66 16.19
CA ARG A 347 -5.62 9.46 16.25
C ARG A 347 -5.47 10.80 15.51
N PRO A 348 -4.43 11.61 15.73
CA PRO A 348 -4.23 12.83 14.95
C PRO A 348 -3.52 12.62 13.61
N ARG A 349 -3.08 11.39 13.29
CA ARG A 349 -2.31 11.04 12.08
C ARG A 349 -1.01 11.83 12.00
N ARG A 350 -0.23 11.83 13.09
CA ARG A 350 1.10 12.43 13.14
C ARG A 350 2.02 11.67 12.18
N THR A 351 2.79 12.39 11.37
CA THR A 351 3.68 11.78 10.37
C THR A 351 5.03 11.38 10.97
N THR A 352 5.78 10.53 10.28
CA THR A 352 7.15 10.17 10.65
C THR A 352 8.01 11.41 10.84
N LEU A 353 7.96 12.36 9.90
CA LEU A 353 8.72 13.62 9.99
C LEU A 353 8.36 14.43 11.25
N GLU A 354 7.08 14.50 11.61
CA GLU A 354 6.63 15.22 12.81
C GLU A 354 7.05 14.51 14.10
N VAL A 355 7.06 13.18 14.12
CA VAL A 355 7.62 12.45 15.27
C VAL A 355 9.12 12.73 15.39
N MET A 356 9.86 12.74 14.28
CA MET A 356 11.29 13.07 14.30
C MET A 356 11.53 14.49 14.81
N TRP A 357 10.65 15.43 14.48
CA TRP A 357 10.66 16.78 15.03
C TRP A 357 10.36 16.82 16.54
N ASP A 358 9.38 16.03 17.01
CA ASP A 358 8.99 15.97 18.43
C ASP A 358 10.06 15.30 19.34
N PHE A 359 10.98 14.52 18.76
CA PHE A 359 12.09 13.83 19.45
C PHE A 359 13.47 14.29 18.93
N PRO A 360 13.84 15.58 19.08
CA PRO A 360 15.00 16.15 18.40
C PRO A 360 16.35 15.58 18.88
N HIS A 361 16.49 15.21 20.16
CA HIS A 361 17.75 14.67 20.69
C HIS A 361 18.01 13.25 20.17
N THR A 362 16.96 12.45 20.08
CA THR A 362 17.02 11.11 19.49
C THR A 362 17.23 11.21 17.98
N THR A 363 16.49 12.08 17.30
CA THR A 363 16.53 12.22 15.84
C THR A 363 17.90 12.64 15.31
N SER A 364 18.52 13.64 15.95
CA SER A 364 19.86 14.09 15.56
C SER A 364 20.96 13.04 15.79
N ALA A 365 20.69 12.02 16.60
CA ALA A 365 21.63 10.93 16.89
C ALA A 365 21.45 9.70 15.97
N ILE A 366 20.46 9.71 15.06
CA ILE A 366 20.19 8.60 14.14
C ILE A 366 21.31 8.52 13.08
N PRO A 367 22.07 7.41 13.01
CA PRO A 367 23.02 7.20 11.92
C PRO A 367 22.29 6.96 10.59
N ALA A 368 22.84 7.51 9.50
CA ALA A 368 22.25 7.39 8.17
C ALA A 368 22.04 5.94 7.69
N ASP A 369 22.87 5.00 8.17
CA ASP A 369 22.78 3.56 7.89
C ASP A 369 21.43 2.95 8.28
N TYR A 370 20.76 3.49 9.29
CA TYR A 370 19.49 2.96 9.80
C TYR A 370 18.25 3.55 9.13
N LEU A 371 18.40 4.48 8.19
CA LEU A 371 17.25 5.14 7.55
C LEU A 371 16.30 4.15 6.88
N LEU A 372 16.85 3.12 6.24
CA LEU A 372 16.08 2.07 5.55
C LEU A 372 15.48 1.02 6.50
N ASP A 373 15.96 0.94 7.74
CA ASP A 373 15.39 0.10 8.78
C ASP A 373 14.28 0.83 9.56
N LEU A 374 14.38 2.16 9.67
CA LEU A 374 13.42 3.01 10.38
C LEU A 374 12.23 3.40 9.51
N ILE A 375 12.48 3.85 8.28
CA ILE A 375 11.47 4.55 7.47
C ILE A 375 11.05 3.66 6.30
N PRO A 376 9.75 3.32 6.19
CA PRO A 376 9.29 2.44 5.13
C PRO A 376 9.39 3.12 3.77
N ARG A 377 9.40 2.30 2.72
CA ARG A 377 9.36 2.80 1.34
C ARG A 377 8.01 3.47 1.03
N ILE A 378 8.04 4.57 0.28
CA ILE A 378 6.87 5.19 -0.36
C ILE A 378 6.11 4.14 -1.18
N ARG A 379 4.85 3.95 -0.82
CA ARG A 379 3.96 3.04 -1.53
C ARG A 379 3.29 3.72 -2.73
N PRO A 380 3.26 3.07 -3.89
CA PRO A 380 2.47 3.55 -5.03
C PRO A 380 0.98 3.64 -4.68
N ARG A 381 0.30 4.64 -5.22
CA ARG A 381 -1.15 4.82 -5.03
C ARG A 381 -1.92 4.37 -6.26
N SER A 382 -2.97 3.58 -6.02
CA SER A 382 -3.89 3.10 -7.04
C SER A 382 -5.01 4.11 -7.29
N PHE A 383 -5.34 4.37 -8.55
CA PHE A 383 -6.52 5.13 -8.98
C PHE A 383 -7.27 4.37 -10.07
N SER A 384 -8.60 4.29 -9.96
CA SER A 384 -9.43 3.77 -11.04
C SER A 384 -9.26 4.65 -12.28
N ILE A 385 -9.01 4.01 -13.42
CA ILE A 385 -8.86 4.72 -14.69
C ILE A 385 -10.23 5.31 -15.08
N ALA A 386 -10.25 6.58 -15.46
CA ALA A 386 -11.43 7.37 -15.76
C ALA A 386 -11.67 7.60 -17.26
N SER A 387 -10.85 7.02 -18.13
CA SER A 387 -10.98 7.06 -19.59
C SER A 387 -11.00 5.66 -20.21
N SER A 388 -11.53 5.54 -21.43
CA SER A 388 -11.33 4.36 -22.29
C SER A 388 -10.24 4.61 -23.32
N MET A 389 -9.45 3.59 -23.65
CA MET A 389 -8.52 3.64 -24.78
C MET A 389 -9.22 3.84 -26.13
N LEU A 390 -10.49 3.45 -26.26
CA LEU A 390 -11.26 3.65 -27.50
C LEU A 390 -11.68 5.11 -27.69
N ALA A 391 -11.91 5.84 -26.59
CA ALA A 391 -12.27 7.26 -26.62
C ALA A 391 -11.04 8.17 -26.57
N HIS A 392 -10.00 7.74 -25.86
CA HIS A 392 -8.76 8.48 -25.65
C HIS A 392 -7.55 7.56 -25.91
N PRO A 393 -7.21 7.29 -27.18
CA PRO A 393 -6.02 6.51 -27.52
C PRO A 393 -4.77 7.12 -26.90
N GLU A 394 -3.89 6.28 -26.38
CA GLU A 394 -2.60 6.68 -25.77
C GLU A 394 -2.71 7.69 -24.61
N ARG A 395 -3.87 7.79 -23.95
CA ARG A 395 -4.06 8.66 -22.79
C ARG A 395 -4.74 7.95 -21.62
N ILE A 396 -4.23 8.19 -20.41
CA ILE A 396 -4.87 7.76 -19.16
C ILE A 396 -5.40 8.98 -18.45
N GLN A 397 -6.68 8.95 -18.09
CA GLN A 397 -7.30 9.96 -17.21
C GLN A 397 -7.62 9.36 -15.85
N ILE A 398 -7.50 10.15 -14.79
CA ILE A 398 -7.92 9.79 -13.43
C ILE A 398 -8.69 10.91 -12.78
N LEU A 399 -9.58 10.54 -11.84
CA LEU A 399 -10.31 11.48 -11.01
C LEU A 399 -9.78 11.41 -9.56
N VAL A 400 -9.21 12.51 -9.07
CA VAL A 400 -8.48 12.57 -7.80
C VAL A 400 -9.12 13.55 -6.86
N ALA A 401 -9.69 13.07 -5.74
CA ALA A 401 -10.04 13.93 -4.62
C ALA A 401 -8.79 14.24 -3.80
N VAL A 402 -8.42 15.51 -3.71
CA VAL A 402 -7.26 15.96 -2.93
C VAL A 402 -7.53 15.76 -1.45
N VAL A 403 -6.74 14.89 -0.82
CA VAL A 403 -6.89 14.60 0.60
C VAL A 403 -6.31 15.74 1.41
N ARG A 404 -7.19 16.53 2.04
CA ARG A 404 -6.84 17.57 2.99
C ARG A 404 -7.91 17.65 4.08
N TYR A 405 -7.51 17.47 5.34
CA TYR A 405 -8.43 17.56 6.48
C TYR A 405 -7.71 18.09 7.72
N LYS A 406 -8.48 18.61 8.68
CA LYS A 406 -7.95 19.07 9.97
C LYS A 406 -8.13 17.96 11.00
N THR A 407 -7.14 17.79 11.87
CA THR A 407 -7.26 16.98 13.08
C THR A 407 -7.17 17.90 14.29
N ARG A 408 -6.95 17.36 15.49
CA ARG A 408 -6.65 18.18 16.68
C ARG A 408 -5.32 18.94 16.55
N LEU A 409 -4.47 18.59 15.58
CA LEU A 409 -3.23 19.31 15.28
C LEU A 409 -3.50 20.57 14.43
N SER A 410 -2.67 21.59 14.61
CA SER A 410 -2.75 22.86 13.88
C SER A 410 -2.47 22.69 12.38
N LYS A 411 -1.41 21.95 12.01
CA LYS A 411 -1.04 21.67 10.61
C LYS A 411 -2.05 20.70 9.99
N PRO A 412 -2.75 21.05 8.89
CA PRO A 412 -3.73 20.17 8.26
C PRO A 412 -3.06 18.93 7.69
N ARG A 413 -3.73 17.78 7.78
CA ARG A 413 -3.27 16.53 7.19
C ARG A 413 -3.46 16.56 5.68
N ARG A 414 -2.45 16.10 4.95
CA ARG A 414 -2.39 16.06 3.48
C ARG A 414 -2.07 14.64 3.04
N GLY A 415 -2.71 14.15 1.99
CA GLY A 415 -2.33 12.86 1.40
C GLY A 415 -1.17 13.04 0.44
N LEU A 416 -0.08 12.30 0.64
CA LEU A 416 1.17 12.38 -0.14
C LEU A 416 0.90 12.44 -1.65
N CYS A 417 0.31 11.38 -2.22
CA CYS A 417 0.10 11.29 -3.67
C CYS A 417 -0.89 12.34 -4.20
N SER A 418 -2.02 12.54 -3.52
CA SER A 418 -3.05 13.46 -4.01
C SER A 418 -2.61 14.93 -3.95
N THR A 419 -1.83 15.31 -2.94
CA THR A 419 -1.29 16.66 -2.80
C THR A 419 -0.14 16.89 -3.78
N TRP A 420 0.73 15.91 -3.96
CA TRP A 420 1.78 15.96 -5.00
C TRP A 420 1.17 16.11 -6.40
N LEU A 421 0.22 15.27 -6.78
CA LEU A 421 -0.46 15.39 -8.08
C LEU A 421 -1.16 16.75 -8.22
N ALA A 422 -1.75 17.28 -7.15
CA ALA A 422 -2.38 18.60 -7.15
C ALA A 422 -1.39 19.77 -7.24
N SER A 423 -0.10 19.59 -6.90
CA SER A 423 0.91 20.65 -7.05
C SER A 423 1.53 20.69 -8.43
N LEU A 424 1.38 19.65 -9.26
CA LEU A 424 1.97 19.60 -10.60
C LEU A 424 1.22 20.52 -11.58
N ASN A 425 1.97 21.31 -12.34
CA ASN A 425 1.44 22.15 -13.41
C ASN A 425 2.08 21.77 -14.77
N PRO A 426 1.30 21.24 -15.74
CA PRO A 426 1.82 20.88 -17.06
C PRO A 426 2.34 22.09 -17.88
N GLU A 427 1.97 23.32 -17.51
CA GLU A 427 2.46 24.54 -18.18
C GLU A 427 3.89 24.92 -17.78
N GLN A 428 4.42 24.32 -16.70
CA GLN A 428 5.75 24.64 -16.16
C GLN A 428 6.90 23.80 -16.77
N GLY A 429 6.65 23.05 -17.84
CA GLY A 429 7.65 22.28 -18.57
C GLY A 429 7.27 20.80 -18.75
N ASP A 430 8.26 19.95 -19.02
CA ASP A 430 8.07 18.52 -19.21
C ASP A 430 7.90 17.78 -17.86
N VAL A 431 6.71 17.91 -17.27
CA VAL A 431 6.37 17.25 -16.00
C VAL A 431 6.05 15.78 -16.26
N ARG A 432 6.81 14.88 -15.63
CA ARG A 432 6.64 13.42 -15.77
C ARG A 432 6.23 12.75 -14.47
N VAL A 433 5.29 11.82 -14.56
CA VAL A 433 4.73 11.05 -13.44
C VAL A 433 4.98 9.56 -13.65
N PRO A 434 5.72 8.88 -12.76
CA PRO A 434 5.96 7.45 -12.90
C PRO A 434 4.67 6.65 -12.63
N LEU A 435 4.23 5.87 -13.62
CA LEU A 435 3.00 5.09 -13.54
C LEU A 435 3.07 3.74 -14.29
N TRP A 436 2.15 2.83 -13.95
CA TRP A 436 1.90 1.59 -14.67
C TRP A 436 0.47 1.11 -14.42
N VAL A 437 -0.03 0.15 -15.21
CA VAL A 437 -1.39 -0.38 -15.07
C VAL A 437 -1.38 -1.73 -14.35
N LYS A 438 -2.35 -1.93 -13.46
CA LYS A 438 -2.72 -3.24 -12.91
C LYS A 438 -4.12 -3.61 -13.37
N LYS A 439 -4.31 -4.90 -13.68
CA LYS A 439 -5.63 -5.41 -14.04
C LYS A 439 -6.61 -5.29 -12.87
N GLY A 440 -7.77 -4.71 -13.16
CA GLY A 440 -8.81 -4.45 -12.19
C GLY A 440 -9.66 -5.67 -11.86
N GLY A 441 -10.45 -5.54 -10.79
CA GLY A 441 -11.45 -6.54 -10.41
C GLY A 441 -12.79 -6.40 -11.13
N MET A 442 -13.09 -5.22 -11.68
CA MET A 442 -14.34 -4.97 -12.40
C MET A 442 -14.19 -5.41 -13.85
N LYS A 443 -15.00 -6.39 -14.26
CA LYS A 443 -15.05 -6.87 -15.65
C LYS A 443 -16.46 -6.64 -16.19
N PHE A 444 -16.56 -5.85 -17.24
CA PHE A 444 -17.84 -5.56 -17.90
C PHE A 444 -18.24 -6.71 -18.85
N PRO A 445 -19.54 -6.89 -19.14
CA PRO A 445 -20.01 -7.95 -20.03
C PRO A 445 -19.48 -7.75 -21.45
N ALA A 446 -19.03 -8.84 -22.07
CA ALA A 446 -18.57 -8.82 -23.46
C ALA A 446 -19.73 -8.68 -24.46
N ASP A 447 -20.91 -9.20 -24.11
CA ASP A 447 -22.11 -9.11 -24.95
C ASP A 447 -22.64 -7.67 -25.02
N PRO A 448 -22.72 -7.07 -26.23
CA PRO A 448 -23.28 -5.75 -26.47
C PRO A 448 -24.72 -5.55 -25.96
N ALA A 449 -25.52 -6.61 -25.95
CA ALA A 449 -26.93 -6.55 -25.56
C ALA A 449 -27.11 -6.52 -24.03
N THR A 450 -26.13 -7.01 -23.27
CA THR A 450 -26.22 -7.08 -21.81
C THR A 450 -26.15 -5.67 -21.20
N PRO A 451 -27.21 -5.18 -20.54
CA PRO A 451 -27.20 -3.88 -19.88
C PRO A 451 -26.30 -3.88 -18.64
N VAL A 452 -25.81 -2.70 -18.27
CA VAL A 452 -25.03 -2.51 -17.03
C VAL A 452 -25.64 -1.42 -16.17
N ILE A 453 -25.74 -1.71 -14.87
CA ILE A 453 -26.16 -0.77 -13.83
C ILE A 453 -24.91 -0.37 -13.03
N MET A 454 -24.54 0.89 -13.12
CA MET A 454 -23.35 1.46 -12.51
C MET A 454 -23.75 2.41 -11.39
N ILE A 455 -23.23 2.22 -10.18
CA ILE A 455 -23.53 3.01 -9.00
C ILE A 455 -22.22 3.63 -8.50
N GLY A 456 -22.02 4.93 -8.78
CA GLY A 456 -20.75 5.60 -8.54
C GLY A 456 -20.91 6.99 -7.95
N PRO A 457 -21.17 7.11 -6.63
CA PRO A 457 -21.13 8.41 -5.97
C PRO A 457 -19.71 8.98 -5.91
N GLY A 458 -19.58 10.30 -6.07
CA GLY A 458 -18.33 11.02 -5.97
C GLY A 458 -17.28 10.52 -6.97
N THR A 459 -16.05 10.35 -6.50
CA THR A 459 -14.92 9.86 -7.33
C THR A 459 -15.09 8.39 -7.75
N GLY A 460 -16.03 7.66 -7.15
CA GLY A 460 -16.44 6.33 -7.57
C GLY A 460 -16.99 6.26 -9.00
N VAL A 461 -17.33 7.40 -9.62
CA VAL A 461 -17.75 7.46 -11.04
C VAL A 461 -16.60 7.16 -12.03
N ALA A 462 -15.33 7.29 -11.61
CA ALA A 462 -14.17 7.14 -12.49
C ALA A 462 -14.20 5.87 -13.37
N PRO A 463 -14.26 4.63 -12.81
CA PRO A 463 -14.29 3.42 -13.64
C PRO A 463 -15.53 3.33 -14.53
N PHE A 464 -16.65 3.95 -14.14
CA PHE A 464 -17.88 3.95 -14.93
C PHE A 464 -17.82 4.93 -16.09
N ARG A 465 -17.08 6.03 -15.94
CA ARG A 465 -16.77 6.89 -17.09
C ARG A 465 -15.98 6.16 -18.15
N ALA A 466 -14.92 5.46 -17.75
CA ALA A 466 -14.17 4.59 -18.66
C ALA A 466 -15.08 3.54 -19.32
N ALA A 467 -15.92 2.87 -18.55
CA ALA A 467 -16.84 1.84 -19.06
C ALA A 467 -17.88 2.39 -20.03
N ILE A 468 -18.50 3.53 -19.73
CA ILE A 468 -19.49 4.17 -20.59
C ILE A 468 -18.83 4.59 -21.90
N GLN A 469 -17.66 5.23 -21.85
CA GLN A 469 -16.90 5.61 -23.05
C GLN A 469 -16.58 4.40 -23.93
N GLU A 470 -16.07 3.32 -23.33
CA GLU A 470 -15.72 2.08 -24.04
C GLU A 470 -16.95 1.44 -24.69
N ARG A 471 -18.03 1.30 -23.92
CA ARG A 471 -19.29 0.69 -24.37
C ARG A 471 -19.96 1.52 -25.47
N VAL A 472 -19.95 2.85 -25.35
CA VAL A 472 -20.47 3.75 -26.37
C VAL A 472 -19.66 3.68 -27.66
N ALA A 473 -18.32 3.63 -27.57
CA ALA A 473 -17.47 3.47 -28.74
C ALA A 473 -17.71 2.15 -29.48
N LEU A 474 -18.12 1.09 -28.76
CA LEU A 474 -18.53 -0.20 -29.32
C LEU A 474 -20.02 -0.24 -29.77
N GLY A 475 -20.75 0.87 -29.66
CA GLY A 475 -22.16 0.96 -30.08
C GLY A 475 -23.18 0.44 -29.06
N HIS A 476 -22.75 0.13 -27.83
CA HIS A 476 -23.63 -0.41 -26.79
C HIS A 476 -24.46 0.72 -26.15
N ARG A 477 -25.77 0.48 -26.01
CA ARG A 477 -26.74 1.47 -25.50
C ARG A 477 -27.26 1.19 -24.09
N GLY A 478 -27.12 -0.04 -23.61
CA GLY A 478 -27.60 -0.48 -22.30
C GLY A 478 -26.70 0.01 -21.16
N ASN A 479 -26.62 1.32 -20.94
CA ASN A 479 -25.81 1.95 -19.89
C ASN A 479 -26.72 2.70 -18.91
N CYS A 480 -26.77 2.27 -17.66
CA CYS A 480 -27.53 2.94 -16.59
C CYS A 480 -26.57 3.40 -15.50
N LEU A 481 -26.52 4.71 -15.21
CA LEU A 481 -25.66 5.29 -14.18
C LEU A 481 -26.48 5.95 -13.07
N PHE A 482 -26.25 5.51 -11.83
CA PHE A 482 -26.67 6.19 -10.61
C PHE A 482 -25.47 6.96 -10.06
N PHE A 483 -25.45 8.27 -10.29
CA PHE A 483 -24.41 9.18 -9.81
C PHE A 483 -24.90 9.95 -8.58
N GLY A 484 -24.01 10.24 -7.64
CA GLY A 484 -24.33 11.04 -6.47
C GLY A 484 -23.21 12.00 -6.08
N CYS A 485 -23.56 13.24 -5.74
CA CYS A 485 -22.64 14.23 -5.20
C CYS A 485 -23.36 15.15 -4.20
N ARG A 486 -22.73 16.24 -3.75
CA ARG A 486 -23.38 17.18 -2.83
C ARG A 486 -24.32 18.13 -3.56
N HIS A 487 -23.82 18.84 -4.55
CA HIS A 487 -24.53 19.90 -5.25
C HIS A 487 -24.38 19.77 -6.76
N LYS A 488 -25.47 19.97 -7.49
CA LYS A 488 -25.43 20.00 -8.96
C LYS A 488 -24.46 21.04 -9.49
N SER A 489 -24.44 22.23 -8.89
CA SER A 489 -23.65 23.38 -9.36
C SER A 489 -22.18 23.38 -8.92
N LYS A 490 -21.75 22.45 -8.04
CA LYS A 490 -20.40 22.52 -7.45
C LYS A 490 -19.56 21.27 -7.65
N ASP A 491 -20.15 20.09 -7.71
CA ASP A 491 -19.43 18.82 -7.73
C ASP A 491 -20.12 17.76 -8.60
N PHE A 492 -20.85 18.18 -9.64
CA PHE A 492 -21.37 17.29 -10.69
C PHE A 492 -20.31 17.05 -11.77
N TYR A 493 -19.44 16.06 -11.54
CA TYR A 493 -18.33 15.75 -12.45
C TYR A 493 -18.82 15.31 -13.83
N CYS A 494 -18.11 15.73 -14.87
CA CYS A 494 -18.35 15.33 -16.26
C CYS A 494 -19.79 15.63 -16.75
N GLN A 495 -20.45 16.66 -16.16
CA GLN A 495 -21.84 17.02 -16.47
C GLN A 495 -22.13 17.09 -17.97
N THR A 496 -21.32 17.85 -18.73
CA THR A 496 -21.51 18.03 -20.17
C THR A 496 -21.47 16.70 -20.93
N GLU A 497 -20.52 15.83 -20.60
CA GLU A 497 -20.39 14.50 -21.20
C GLU A 497 -21.63 13.63 -20.90
N TRP A 498 -22.15 13.67 -19.67
CA TRP A 498 -23.36 12.93 -19.32
C TRP A 498 -24.60 13.44 -20.05
N GLU A 499 -24.79 14.75 -20.09
CA GLU A 499 -25.96 15.38 -20.74
C GLU A 499 -25.98 15.09 -22.25
N GLU A 500 -24.82 15.10 -22.90
CA GLU A 500 -24.68 14.71 -24.30
C GLU A 500 -25.05 13.23 -24.54
N LEU A 501 -24.57 12.32 -23.68
CA LEU A 501 -24.84 10.89 -23.82
C LEU A 501 -26.32 10.55 -23.55
N VAL A 502 -26.95 11.25 -22.60
CA VAL A 502 -28.40 11.14 -22.36
C VAL A 502 -29.17 11.62 -23.58
N THR A 503 -28.80 12.77 -24.16
CA THR A 503 -29.46 13.32 -25.36
C THR A 503 -29.36 12.38 -26.56
N LYS A 504 -28.23 11.67 -26.70
CA LYS A 504 -28.01 10.66 -27.76
C LYS A 504 -28.71 9.31 -27.48
N GLY A 505 -29.37 9.14 -26.33
CA GLY A 505 -29.99 7.87 -25.93
C GLY A 505 -28.99 6.76 -25.63
N LEU A 506 -27.75 7.13 -25.24
CA LEU A 506 -26.64 6.22 -24.97
C LEU A 506 -26.44 5.97 -23.47
N LEU A 507 -27.06 6.78 -22.62
CA LEU A 507 -26.96 6.72 -21.16
C LEU A 507 -28.33 7.00 -20.53
N THR A 508 -28.76 6.13 -19.63
CA THR A 508 -29.81 6.42 -18.66
C THR A 508 -29.15 6.91 -17.37
N LEU A 509 -29.38 8.18 -17.00
CA LEU A 509 -28.72 8.82 -15.87
C LEU A 509 -29.70 9.15 -14.76
N PHE A 510 -29.37 8.74 -13.53
CA PHE A 510 -30.05 9.13 -12.30
C PHE A 510 -29.07 9.84 -11.37
N THR A 511 -29.38 11.07 -10.98
CA THR A 511 -28.50 11.88 -10.12
C THR A 511 -29.09 12.09 -8.73
N ALA A 512 -28.23 11.99 -7.71
CA ALA A 512 -28.57 12.26 -6.31
C ALA A 512 -27.70 13.41 -5.78
N PHE A 513 -28.30 14.60 -5.65
CA PHE A 513 -27.65 15.76 -5.06
C PHE A 513 -28.02 15.85 -3.58
N SER A 514 -27.10 15.46 -2.71
CA SER A 514 -27.39 15.25 -1.28
C SER A 514 -27.60 16.55 -0.48
N ARG A 515 -27.33 17.72 -1.07
CA ARG A 515 -27.31 19.02 -0.39
C ARG A 515 -28.04 20.15 -1.13
N ASP A 516 -28.75 19.86 -2.23
CA ASP A 516 -29.52 20.86 -2.97
C ASP A 516 -30.92 21.12 -2.37
N GLN A 517 -31.31 20.34 -1.37
CA GLN A 517 -32.55 20.45 -0.61
C GLN A 517 -32.30 20.06 0.87
N GLU A 518 -33.29 20.30 1.74
CA GLU A 518 -33.19 20.03 3.18
C GLU A 518 -32.95 18.53 3.47
N GLU A 519 -33.76 17.67 2.85
CA GLU A 519 -33.64 16.23 2.98
C GLU A 519 -32.51 15.66 2.13
N LYS A 520 -31.68 14.79 2.73
CA LYS A 520 -30.54 14.21 2.00
C LYS A 520 -30.99 13.15 1.01
N VAL A 521 -30.78 13.43 -0.28
CA VAL A 521 -31.01 12.46 -1.36
C VAL A 521 -29.70 11.76 -1.72
N TYR A 522 -29.68 10.44 -1.61
CA TYR A 522 -28.53 9.59 -1.95
C TYR A 522 -28.89 8.60 -3.08
N VAL A 523 -27.87 7.93 -3.63
CA VAL A 523 -28.06 6.99 -4.75
C VAL A 523 -29.03 5.85 -4.42
N GLN A 524 -29.05 5.36 -3.18
CA GLN A 524 -30.02 4.34 -2.75
C GLN A 524 -31.48 4.82 -2.79
N HIS A 525 -31.73 6.13 -2.63
CA HIS A 525 -33.07 6.70 -2.78
C HIS A 525 -33.48 6.68 -4.26
N ARG A 526 -32.59 7.11 -5.15
CA ARG A 526 -32.82 7.04 -6.61
C ARG A 526 -33.01 5.61 -7.11
N ILE A 527 -32.27 4.65 -6.57
CA ILE A 527 -32.45 3.23 -6.89
C ILE A 527 -33.84 2.75 -6.45
N ARG A 528 -34.30 3.13 -5.25
CA ARG A 528 -35.63 2.77 -4.74
C ARG A 528 -36.75 3.39 -5.58
N GLU A 529 -36.64 4.67 -5.92
CA GLU A 529 -37.57 5.38 -6.81
C GLU A 529 -37.70 4.70 -8.17
N ASN A 530 -36.58 4.16 -8.69
CA ASN A 530 -36.51 3.48 -9.98
C ASN A 530 -36.49 1.95 -9.84
N GLY A 531 -37.03 1.42 -8.73
CA GLY A 531 -36.96 0.00 -8.40
C GLY A 531 -37.55 -0.92 -9.48
N ARG A 532 -38.62 -0.47 -10.16
CA ARG A 532 -39.21 -1.20 -11.28
C ARG A 532 -38.23 -1.37 -12.45
N LEU A 533 -37.59 -0.28 -12.89
CA LEU A 533 -36.58 -0.34 -13.97
C LEU A 533 -35.40 -1.22 -13.57
N VAL A 534 -34.89 -1.05 -12.34
CA VAL A 534 -33.79 -1.87 -11.84
C VAL A 534 -34.16 -3.35 -11.85
N TRP A 535 -35.37 -3.70 -11.41
CA TRP A 535 -35.88 -5.06 -11.46
C TRP A 535 -36.02 -5.59 -12.89
N GLU A 536 -36.58 -4.81 -13.82
CA GLU A 536 -36.72 -5.19 -15.24
C GLU A 536 -35.36 -5.46 -15.90
N LEU A 537 -34.37 -4.60 -15.65
CA LEU A 537 -32.99 -4.79 -16.14
C LEU A 537 -32.35 -6.07 -15.60
N LEU A 538 -32.58 -6.41 -14.32
CA LEU A 538 -32.01 -7.60 -13.71
C LEU A 538 -32.72 -8.89 -14.12
N SER A 539 -34.05 -8.89 -14.07
CA SER A 539 -34.87 -10.09 -14.29
C SER A 539 -34.94 -10.49 -15.76
N SER A 540 -35.16 -9.53 -16.65
CA SER A 540 -35.35 -9.78 -18.09
C SER A 540 -34.10 -9.44 -18.91
N GLY A 541 -33.35 -8.41 -18.49
CA GLY A 541 -32.17 -7.94 -19.20
C GLY A 541 -30.86 -8.65 -18.85
N ASN A 542 -30.86 -9.53 -17.83
CA ASN A 542 -29.66 -10.17 -17.29
C ASN A 542 -28.54 -9.13 -16.96
N ALA A 543 -28.94 -7.95 -16.48
CA ALA A 543 -28.00 -6.85 -16.28
C ALA A 543 -26.99 -7.15 -15.17
N HIS A 544 -25.78 -6.62 -15.34
CA HIS A 544 -24.75 -6.68 -14.29
C HIS A 544 -24.74 -5.39 -13.47
N ILE A 545 -24.62 -5.51 -12.14
CA ILE A 545 -24.51 -4.36 -11.22
C ILE A 545 -23.05 -4.16 -10.82
N TYR A 546 -22.60 -2.91 -10.85
CA TYR A 546 -21.30 -2.48 -10.38
C TYR A 546 -21.44 -1.33 -9.38
N LEU A 547 -20.66 -1.39 -8.30
CA LEU A 547 -20.60 -0.36 -7.26
C LEU A 547 -19.14 0.06 -7.08
N ALA A 548 -18.90 1.38 -7.07
CA ALA A 548 -17.58 1.96 -6.82
C ALA A 548 -17.74 3.25 -5.98
N GLY A 549 -16.77 3.57 -5.14
CA GLY A 549 -16.82 4.70 -4.21
C GLY A 549 -15.46 5.08 -3.66
#